data_AF-A0A368F1H6-F1
#
_entry.id   AF-A0A368F1H6-F1
#
_cell.length_a   1.000
_cell.length_b   1.000
_cell.length_c   1.000
_cell.angle_alpha   90.00
_cell.angle_beta   90.00
_cell.angle_gamma   90.00
#
_symmetry.space_group_name_H-M   'P 1'
#
loop_
_entity.id
_entity.type
_entity.pdbx_description
1 polymer ?
#
loop_
_entity_poly.entity_id
_entity_poly.type
_entity_poly.pdbx_seq_one_letter_code
_entity_poly.pdbx_strand_id
1 'polypeptide(L)'
;MLASQATKSWLLENRANTMDWPTCSPDLNSMENLSSILARWTIYELKSTIIDAWEDVESDFLKNLMNSMLNRPLKWFLTLEGR
;
A
#
# COMPACT_ATOMS: atom_id res chain seq x y z
N MET A 1 -0.65 -1.28 17.80
CA MET A 1 -0.81 -0.02 17.05
C MET A 1 -1.87 0.83 17.73
N LEU A 2 -1.52 1.97 18.33
CA LEU A 2 -2.47 2.85 19.02
C LEU A 2 -3.02 3.89 18.03
N ALA A 3 -4.12 3.57 17.35
CA ALA A 3 -4.86 4.59 16.59
C ALA A 3 -5.67 5.47 17.55
N SER A 4 -5.66 6.78 17.32
CA SER A 4 -6.48 7.74 18.06
C SER A 4 -7.96 7.35 18.00
N GLN A 5 -8.70 7.52 19.10
CA GLN A 5 -10.13 7.22 19.15
C GLN A 5 -10.91 8.03 18.11
N ALA A 6 -10.51 9.29 17.87
CA ALA A 6 -11.14 10.13 16.84
C ALA A 6 -11.06 9.49 15.44
N THR A 7 -9.91 8.93 15.07
CA THR A 7 -9.71 8.26 13.78
C THR A 7 -10.54 6.98 13.68
N LYS A 8 -10.63 6.19 14.77
CA LYS A 8 -11.45 4.98 14.80
C LYS A 8 -12.94 5.30 14.62
N SER A 9 -13.45 6.30 15.34
CA SER A 9 -14.84 6.75 15.21
C SER A 9 -15.15 7.22 13.79
N TRP A 10 -14.27 8.05 13.21
CA TRP A 10 -14.47 8.53 11.84
C TRP A 10 -14.52 7.40 10.82
N LEU A 11 -13.64 6.39 10.91
CA LEU A 11 -13.65 5.24 10.01
C LEU A 11 -14.94 4.41 10.15
N LEU A 12 -15.41 4.20 11.39
CA LEU A 12 -16.66 3.49 11.67
C LEU A 12 -17.88 4.23 11.12
N GLU A 13 -17.96 5.55 11.35
CA GLU A 13 -19.04 6.41 10.84
C GLU A 13 -19.12 6.39 9.31
N ASN A 14 -17.96 6.36 8.64
CA ASN A 14 -17.87 6.31 7.18
C ASN A 14 -17.97 4.88 6.61
N ARG A 15 -18.20 3.87 7.45
CA ARG A 15 -18.27 2.44 7.05
C ARG A 15 -17.04 1.99 6.25
N ALA A 16 -15.88 2.58 6.54
CA ALA A 16 -14.62 2.20 5.92
C ALA A 16 -14.17 0.86 6.51
N ASN A 17 -14.03 -0.17 5.66
CA ASN A 17 -13.53 -1.46 6.11
C ASN A 17 -12.03 -1.37 6.42
N THR A 18 -11.62 -1.89 7.57
CA THR A 18 -10.22 -1.91 8.01
C THR A 18 -9.70 -3.33 8.02
N MET A 19 -8.42 -3.52 7.69
CA MET A 19 -7.73 -4.80 7.77
C MET A 19 -6.78 -4.80 8.97
N ASP A 20 -6.69 -5.94 9.68
CA ASP A 20 -5.66 -6.15 10.68
C ASP A 20 -4.29 -6.19 10.00
N TRP A 21 -3.50 -5.12 10.20
CA TRP A 21 -2.21 -4.96 9.56
C TRP A 21 -1.05 -5.36 10.47
N PRO A 22 -0.10 -6.19 9.99
CA PRO A 22 1.07 -6.56 10.79
C PRO A 22 2.00 -5.36 11.05
N THR A 23 2.62 -5.36 12.23
CA THR A 23 3.55 -4.28 12.61
C THR A 23 4.85 -4.41 11.80
N CYS A 24 5.43 -3.27 11.36
CA CYS A 24 6.69 -3.23 10.61
C CYS A 24 6.68 -3.98 9.27
N SER A 25 5.54 -4.01 8.56
CA SER A 25 5.42 -4.66 7.24
C SER A 25 5.16 -3.65 6.11
N PRO A 26 6.13 -2.77 5.79
CA PRO A 26 6.00 -1.84 4.67
C PRO A 26 6.06 -2.56 3.32
N ASP A 27 6.67 -3.75 3.27
CA ASP A 27 6.69 -4.63 2.10
C ASP A 27 5.30 -5.15 1.73
N LEU A 28 4.34 -5.09 2.67
CA LEU A 28 2.95 -5.45 2.41
C LEU A 28 2.11 -4.24 2.00
N ASN A 29 2.64 -3.01 2.05
CA ASN A 29 1.87 -1.79 1.75
C ASN A 29 2.14 -1.27 0.34
N SER A 30 1.14 -1.39 -0.54
CA SER A 30 1.24 -0.91 -1.93
C SER A 30 1.58 0.57 -2.04
N MET A 31 1.10 1.39 -1.10
CA MET A 31 1.30 2.84 -1.15
C MET A 31 2.73 3.25 -0.76
N GLU A 32 3.35 2.54 0.18
CA GLU A 32 4.78 2.73 0.49
C GLU A 32 5.66 2.23 -0.66
N ASN A 33 5.29 1.12 -1.31
CA ASN A 33 6.00 0.64 -2.48
C ASN A 33 5.94 1.67 -3.63
N LEU A 34 4.75 2.20 -3.93
CA LEU A 34 4.57 3.26 -4.92
C LEU A 34 5.36 4.54 -4.55
N SER A 35 5.29 4.96 -3.28
CA SER A 35 6.02 6.14 -2.82
C SER A 35 7.54 5.95 -2.98
N SER A 36 8.07 4.74 -2.80
CA SER A 36 9.49 4.47 -3.03
C SER A 36 9.92 4.63 -4.50
N ILE A 37 9.00 4.36 -5.44
CA ILE A 37 9.22 4.56 -6.88
C ILE A 37 9.17 6.06 -7.19
N LEU A 38 8.18 6.77 -6.65
CA LEU A 38 7.97 8.20 -6.88
C LEU A 38 9.03 9.08 -6.19
N ALA A 39 9.52 8.70 -5.01
CA ALA A 39 10.52 9.44 -4.24
C ALA A 39 11.87 9.60 -4.97
N ARG A 40 12.11 8.84 -6.04
CA ARG A 40 13.28 8.98 -6.90
C ARG A 40 13.24 10.21 -7.81
N TRP A 41 12.11 10.92 -7.88
CA TRP A 41 11.88 12.09 -8.74
C TRP A 41 11.91 13.38 -7.89
N THR A 42 12.58 14.45 -8.35
CA THR A 42 13.07 15.58 -7.52
C THR A 42 12.01 16.65 -7.15
N ILE A 43 12.22 17.35 -6.03
CA ILE A 43 11.21 18.07 -5.21
C ILE A 43 10.55 19.33 -5.84
N TYR A 44 11.15 20.02 -6.82
CA TYR A 44 10.57 21.29 -7.33
C TYR A 44 9.52 21.10 -8.44
N GLU A 45 9.68 20.07 -9.27
CA GLU A 45 8.67 19.62 -10.25
C GLU A 45 7.83 18.45 -9.71
N LEU A 46 8.09 18.02 -8.48
CA LEU A 46 7.50 16.81 -7.88
C LEU A 46 5.98 16.74 -7.99
N LYS A 47 5.26 17.86 -7.88
CA LYS A 47 3.80 17.82 -8.02
C LYS A 47 3.35 17.51 -9.44
N SER A 48 3.86 18.22 -10.45
CA SER A 48 3.52 17.93 -11.85
C SER A 48 4.05 16.56 -12.25
N THR A 49 5.30 16.24 -11.88
CA THR A 49 5.89 14.93 -12.16
C THR A 49 5.15 13.78 -11.48
N ILE A 50 4.62 13.94 -10.25
CA ILE A 50 3.78 12.91 -9.63
C ILE A 50 2.46 12.77 -10.38
N ILE A 51 1.84 13.87 -10.81
CA ILE A 51 0.59 13.84 -11.57
C ILE A 51 0.82 13.16 -12.92
N ASP A 52 1.82 13.59 -13.68
CA ASP A 52 2.18 13.03 -14.98
C ASP A 52 2.55 11.54 -14.85
N ALA A 53 3.36 11.18 -13.85
CA ALA A 53 3.71 9.79 -13.59
C ALA A 53 2.50 8.96 -13.15
N TRP A 54 1.53 9.54 -12.45
CA TRP A 54 0.30 8.84 -12.06
C TRP A 54 -0.64 8.61 -13.26
N GLU A 55 -0.72 9.59 -14.17
CA GLU A 55 -1.48 9.47 -15.41
C GLU A 55 -0.87 8.45 -16.39
N ASP A 56 0.47 8.28 -16.37
CA ASP A 56 1.20 7.32 -17.21
C ASP A 56 1.16 5.87 -16.67
N VAL A 57 0.72 5.67 -15.41
CA VAL A 57 0.66 4.32 -14.83
C VAL A 57 -0.46 3.50 -15.47
N GLU A 58 -0.06 2.45 -16.20
CA GLU A 58 -0.98 1.53 -16.84
C GLU A 58 -1.85 0.77 -15.82
N SER A 59 -3.14 0.62 -16.12
CA SER A 59 -4.07 -0.11 -15.23
C SER A 59 -3.66 -1.56 -14.96
N ASP A 60 -3.00 -2.20 -15.93
CA ASP A 60 -2.51 -3.57 -15.79
C ASP A 60 -1.30 -3.65 -14.85
N PHE A 61 -0.47 -2.60 -14.80
CA PHE A 61 0.57 -2.49 -13.79
C PHE A 61 -0.02 -2.43 -12.38
N LEU A 62 -1.10 -1.66 -12.17
CA LEU A 62 -1.78 -1.60 -10.87
C LEU A 62 -2.41 -2.93 -10.47
N LYS A 63 -3.06 -3.64 -11.41
CA LYS A 63 -3.60 -4.99 -11.16
C LYS A 63 -2.50 -5.98 -10.80
N ASN A 64 -1.40 -5.97 -11.55
CA ASN A 64 -0.25 -6.84 -11.28
C ASN A 64 0.40 -6.52 -9.93
N LEU A 65 0.49 -5.24 -9.56
CA LEU A 65 0.95 -4.82 -8.26
C LEU A 65 0.04 -5.40 -7.17
N MET A 66 -1.28 -5.18 -7.23
CA MET A 66 -2.25 -5.73 -6.28
C MET A 66 -2.14 -7.25 -6.16
N ASN A 67 -2.07 -7.96 -7.29
CA ASN A 67 -1.92 -9.42 -7.30
C ASN A 67 -0.62 -9.88 -6.64
N SER A 68 0.50 -9.18 -6.88
CA SER A 68 1.77 -9.49 -6.22
C SER A 68 1.71 -9.33 -4.70
N MET A 69 0.95 -8.34 -4.22
CA MET A 69 0.81 -8.05 -2.79
C MET A 69 -0.07 -9.09 -2.10
N LEU A 70 -1.13 -9.56 -2.76
CA LEU A 70 -1.97 -10.67 -2.27
C LEU A 70 -1.18 -11.99 -2.19
N ASN A 71 -0.26 -12.22 -3.12
CA ASN A 71 0.57 -13.43 -3.13
C ASN A 71 1.68 -13.44 -2.06
N ARG A 72 2.07 -12.28 -1.51
CA ARG A 72 3.12 -12.19 -0.48
C ARG A 72 2.70 -12.90 0.81
N PRO A 73 1.56 -12.58 1.46
CA PRO A 73 1.06 -13.34 2.60
C PRO A 73 0.96 -14.84 2.34
N LEU A 74 0.45 -15.26 1.18
CA LEU A 74 0.32 -16.68 0.81
C LEU A 74 1.66 -17.42 0.85
N LYS A 75 2.72 -16.78 0.34
CA LYS A 75 4.08 -17.34 0.42
C LYS A 75 4.52 -17.56 1.87
N TRP A 76 4.22 -16.63 2.77
CA TRP A 76 4.56 -16.75 4.19
C TRP A 76 3.76 -17.86 4.88
N PHE A 77 2.45 -17.98 4.60
CA PHE A 77 1.60 -19.04 5.16
C PHE A 77 2.06 -20.45 4.73
N LEU A 78 2.35 -20.66 3.44
CA LEU A 78 2.87 -21.94 2.93
C LEU A 78 4.25 -22.31 3.51
N THR A 79 5.06 -21.33 3.89
CA THR A 79 6.39 -21.56 4.50
C THR A 79 6.30 -21.90 6.00
N LEU A 80 5.16 -21.63 6.65
CA LEU A 80 4.90 -21.96 8.05
C LEU A 80 4.20 -23.32 8.22
N GLU A 81 3.36 -23.73 7.27
CA GLU A 81 2.65 -25.03 7.29
C GLU A 81 3.56 -26.23 6.95
N GLY A 82 4.70 -25.99 6.31
CA GLY A 82 5.70 -27.01 5.98
C GLY A 82 6.81 -27.21 7.04
N ARG A 83 6.63 -26.73 8.27
CA ARG A 83 7.57 -26.88 9.39
C ARG A 83 6.99 -27.66 10.56
#